data_AF-A0A9C9F8C2-F1
#
_entry.id   AF-A0A9C9F8C2-F1
#
_cell.length_a   1.000
_cell.length_b   1.000
_cell.length_c   1.000
_cell.angle_alpha   90.00
_cell.angle_beta   90.00
_cell.angle_gamma   90.00
#
_symmetry.space_group_name_H-M   'P 1'
#
loop_
_entity.id
_entity.type
_entity.pdbx_description
1 polymer ?
#
loop_
_entity_poly.entity_id
_entity_poly.type
_entity_poly.pdbx_seq_one_letter_code
_entity_poly.pdbx_strand_id
1 'polypeptide(L)'
;MVSSDRLAPAEKGEISVTLRTDRKKGFIASTVQVRTNDPLRPLVILNLKANVIDSFHGKNLETKEIFRSPCRKCHVDRGRGQLGANLFRPDCIMCHMRGMSASSIALLRKLPDRRVLAAIEKGIPDTMMPGFSWKVGGPLTESQIRSLVTYIKGK
;
A
#
# COMPACT_ATOMS: atom_id res chain seq x y z
N MET A 1 14.52 20.69 -4.37
CA MET A 1 15.19 21.63 -5.30
C MET A 1 16.46 22.08 -4.62
N VAL A 2 17.59 22.14 -5.34
CA VAL A 2 18.83 22.69 -4.80
C VAL A 2 18.85 24.18 -5.14
N SER A 3 19.31 25.01 -4.21
CA SER A 3 19.45 26.48 -4.39
C SER A 3 20.47 26.86 -5.48
N SER A 4 21.50 26.03 -5.72
CA SER A 4 22.45 26.15 -6.82
C SER A 4 23.12 24.79 -7.12
N ASP A 5 23.42 24.51 -8.39
CA ASP A 5 24.19 23.32 -8.81
C ASP A 5 25.72 23.55 -8.81
N ARG A 6 26.17 24.79 -8.57
CA ARG A 6 27.58 25.16 -8.40
C ARG A 6 27.74 26.10 -7.21
N LEU A 7 28.73 25.81 -6.37
CA LEU A 7 29.12 26.63 -5.22
C LEU A 7 30.60 27.00 -5.37
N ALA A 8 30.92 28.28 -5.17
CA ALA A 8 32.28 28.76 -5.05
C ALA A 8 32.95 28.20 -3.78
N PRO A 9 34.30 28.21 -3.68
CA PRO A 9 34.98 27.82 -2.46
C PRO A 9 34.44 28.58 -1.23
N ALA A 10 34.11 27.84 -0.18
CA ALA A 10 33.49 28.32 1.07
C ALA A 10 32.06 28.89 0.95
N GLU A 11 31.45 28.87 -0.24
CA GLU A 11 30.04 29.24 -0.42
C GLU A 11 29.11 28.16 0.15
N LYS A 12 27.97 28.59 0.69
CA LYS A 12 26.94 27.70 1.24
C LYS A 12 25.77 27.59 0.27
N GLY A 13 25.30 26.37 0.06
CA GLY A 13 24.05 26.09 -0.64
C GLY A 13 23.02 25.44 0.28
N GLU A 14 21.75 25.63 -0.04
CA GLU A 14 20.60 24.95 0.54
C GLU A 14 20.05 23.85 -0.39
N ILE A 15 19.63 22.72 0.20
CA ILE A 15 18.88 21.65 -0.47
C ILE A 15 17.50 21.57 0.18
N SER A 16 16.46 22.02 -0.53
CA SER A 16 15.08 21.90 -0.05
C SER A 16 14.48 20.57 -0.50
N VAL A 17 13.99 19.77 0.46
CA VAL A 17 13.42 18.44 0.21
C VAL A 17 11.98 18.40 0.68
N THR A 18 11.07 17.95 -0.18
CA THR A 18 9.67 17.76 0.20
C THR A 18 9.41 16.28 0.43
N LEU A 19 9.09 15.91 1.67
CA LEU A 19 8.68 14.55 2.01
C LEU A 19 7.17 14.40 1.80
N ARG A 20 6.79 13.67 0.75
CA ARG A 20 5.40 13.30 0.52
C ARG A 20 4.94 12.25 1.53
N THR A 21 3.98 12.63 2.37
CA THR A 21 3.35 11.79 3.39
C THR A 21 2.01 11.20 2.93
N ASP A 22 1.53 11.56 1.74
CA ASP A 22 0.29 11.00 1.20
C ASP A 22 0.39 9.48 1.13
N ARG A 23 -0.64 8.80 1.66
CA ARG A 23 -0.77 7.34 1.64
C ARG A 23 0.34 6.59 2.40
N LYS A 24 0.98 7.28 3.36
CA LYS A 24 1.94 6.70 4.30
C LYS A 24 1.41 6.82 5.72
N LYS A 25 1.84 5.94 6.61
CA LYS A 25 1.60 6.00 8.06
C LYS A 25 2.79 5.42 8.81
N GLY A 26 2.95 5.83 10.07
CA GLY A 26 4.01 5.33 10.94
C GLY A 26 5.40 5.82 10.51
N PHE A 27 6.43 5.12 10.97
CA PHE A 27 7.82 5.48 10.67
C PHE A 27 8.13 5.31 9.19
N ILE A 28 8.59 6.38 8.57
CA ILE A 28 9.10 6.40 7.20
C ILE A 28 10.55 6.88 7.21
N ALA A 29 11.35 6.26 6.36
CA ALA A 29 12.71 6.68 6.08
C ALA A 29 12.84 6.97 4.58
N SER A 30 13.60 8.00 4.25
CA SER A 30 13.94 8.35 2.86
C SER A 30 15.35 8.91 2.83
N THR A 31 16.04 8.72 1.72
CA THR A 31 17.42 9.16 1.56
C THR A 31 17.52 10.20 0.45
N VAL A 32 18.39 11.18 0.65
CA VAL A 32 18.81 12.12 -0.38
C VAL A 32 20.28 11.91 -0.62
N GLN A 33 20.62 11.55 -1.85
CA GLN A 33 22.00 11.37 -2.28
C GLN A 33 22.51 12.68 -2.86
N VAL A 34 23.55 13.23 -2.25
CA VAL A 34 24.23 14.45 -2.70
C VAL A 34 25.57 14.05 -3.27
N ARG A 35 25.72 14.22 -4.58
CA ARG A 35 27.00 13.98 -5.27
C ARG A 35 27.76 15.29 -5.35
N THR A 36 29.05 15.26 -5.05
CA THR A 36 29.92 16.44 -5.04
C THR A 36 31.20 16.16 -5.82
N ASN A 37 31.99 17.21 -6.05
CA ASN A 37 33.34 17.14 -6.57
C ASN A 37 34.41 17.14 -5.45
N ASP A 38 34.04 16.98 -4.17
CA ASP A 38 34.98 16.78 -3.07
C ASP A 38 35.68 15.42 -3.27
N PRO A 39 37.01 15.37 -3.48
CA PRO A 39 37.72 14.12 -3.75
C PRO A 39 37.71 13.16 -2.55
N LEU A 40 37.49 13.65 -1.33
CA LEU A 40 37.41 12.84 -0.12
C LEU A 40 35.98 12.39 0.19
N ARG A 41 34.98 13.18 -0.17
CA ARG A 41 33.55 12.90 0.09
C ARG A 41 32.67 13.13 -1.15
N PRO A 42 32.85 12.33 -2.22
CA PRO A 42 32.14 12.53 -3.49
C PRO A 42 30.64 12.18 -3.41
N LEU A 43 30.22 11.47 -2.37
CA LEU A 43 28.84 11.12 -2.10
C LEU A 43 28.52 11.31 -0.62
N VAL A 44 27.50 12.12 -0.33
CA VAL A 44 26.93 12.32 1.00
C VAL A 44 25.49 11.82 0.98
N ILE A 45 25.12 10.96 1.94
CA ILE A 45 23.76 10.44 2.06
C ILE A 45 23.08 11.10 3.26
N LEU A 46 22.04 11.88 2.99
CA LEU A 46 21.20 12.48 4.02
C LEU A 46 20.02 11.55 4.32
N ASN A 47 19.84 11.20 5.59
CA ASN A 47 18.75 10.32 6.03
C ASN A 47 17.61 11.16 6.64
N LEU A 48 16.45 11.10 6.01
CA LEU A 48 15.22 11.72 6.50
C LEU A 48 14.38 10.64 7.18
N LYS A 49 14.12 10.81 8.48
CA LYS A 49 13.25 9.93 9.26
C LYS A 49 12.09 10.76 9.80
N ALA A 50 10.87 10.26 9.64
CA ALA A 50 9.67 10.91 10.16
C ALA A 50 8.67 9.85 10.65
N ASN A 51 7.87 10.18 11.64
CA ASN A 51 6.69 9.39 12.00
C ASN A 51 5.44 10.08 11.43
N VAL A 52 4.81 9.45 10.43
CA VAL A 52 3.58 9.98 9.81
C VAL A 52 2.38 9.60 10.67
N ILE A 53 1.75 10.61 11.24
CA ILE A 53 0.53 10.47 12.03
C ILE A 53 -0.64 10.91 11.15
N ASP A 54 -1.71 10.12 11.12
CA ASP A 54 -2.94 10.46 10.41
C ASP A 54 -4.16 10.30 11.31
N SER A 55 -5.24 11.01 11.00
CA SER A 55 -6.46 11.05 11.83
C SER A 55 -7.40 9.87 11.61
N PHE A 56 -7.02 8.85 10.82
CA PHE A 56 -7.87 7.72 10.45
C PHE A 56 -7.37 6.41 11.08
N HIS A 57 -6.07 6.12 11.02
CA HIS A 57 -5.48 4.88 11.54
C HIS A 57 -5.21 4.99 13.05
N GLY A 58 -5.93 4.16 13.83
CA GLY A 58 -5.95 4.23 15.31
C GLY A 58 -7.35 4.45 15.88
N LYS A 59 -8.34 4.65 15.03
CA LYS A 59 -9.76 4.64 15.40
C LYS A 59 -10.33 3.22 15.32
N ASN A 60 -11.22 2.89 16.24
CA ASN A 60 -12.02 1.66 16.19
C ASN A 60 -13.13 1.83 15.15
N LEU A 61 -12.76 1.65 13.88
CA LEU A 61 -13.68 1.70 12.75
C LEU A 61 -14.09 0.29 12.34
N GLU A 62 -15.31 0.17 11.82
CA GLU A 62 -15.79 -1.05 11.19
C GLU A 62 -14.93 -1.42 9.97
N THR A 63 -14.74 -2.71 9.71
CA THR A 63 -13.88 -3.19 8.62
C THR A 63 -14.33 -2.71 7.24
N LYS A 64 -15.64 -2.54 7.05
CA LYS A 64 -16.25 -2.01 5.80
C LYS A 64 -15.92 -0.54 5.54
N GLU A 65 -15.44 0.22 6.53
CA GLU A 65 -15.06 1.63 6.35
C GLU A 65 -13.90 1.79 5.35
N ILE A 66 -13.11 0.74 5.10
CA ILE A 66 -12.07 0.77 4.07
C ILE A 66 -12.63 1.01 2.65
N PHE A 67 -13.94 0.78 2.43
CA PHE A 67 -14.61 1.03 1.16
C PHE A 67 -15.10 2.47 1.00
N ARG A 68 -15.06 3.26 2.07
CA ARG A 68 -15.58 4.64 2.11
C ARG A 68 -14.44 5.66 2.00
N SER A 69 -14.78 6.88 1.58
CA SER A 69 -13.82 7.98 1.54
C SER A 69 -13.52 8.47 2.97
N PRO A 70 -12.27 8.80 3.32
CA PRO A 70 -11.08 8.81 2.46
C PRO A 70 -10.31 7.48 2.41
N CYS A 71 -10.68 6.49 3.23
CA CYS A 71 -9.97 5.22 3.40
C CYS A 71 -9.75 4.47 2.07
N ARG A 72 -10.77 4.45 1.21
CA ARG A 72 -10.74 3.73 -0.06
C ARG A 72 -9.62 4.17 -1.00
N LYS A 73 -9.16 5.43 -0.91
CA LYS A 73 -8.08 5.97 -1.77
C LYS A 73 -6.78 5.19 -1.65
N CYS A 74 -6.53 4.60 -0.48
CA CYS A 74 -5.33 3.80 -0.22
C CYS A 74 -5.62 2.30 -0.28
N HIS A 75 -6.81 1.87 0.15
CA HIS A 75 -7.14 0.47 0.38
C HIS A 75 -7.78 -0.24 -0.82
N VAL A 76 -8.59 0.43 -1.65
CA VAL A 76 -9.37 -0.26 -2.70
C VAL A 76 -9.50 0.48 -4.04
N ASP A 77 -9.14 1.76 -4.11
CA ASP A 77 -9.32 2.53 -5.35
C ASP A 77 -8.24 2.20 -6.41
N ARG A 78 -7.11 1.56 -6.03
CA ARG A 78 -6.01 1.29 -6.96
C ARG A 78 -6.30 0.13 -7.91
N GLY A 79 -7.03 -0.89 -7.47
CA GLY A 79 -7.50 -1.99 -8.32
C GLY A 79 -8.90 -1.74 -8.90
N ARG A 80 -9.49 -0.56 -8.72
CA ARG A 80 -10.84 -0.26 -9.21
C ARG A 80 -10.99 -0.56 -10.71
N GLY A 81 -11.97 -1.38 -11.04
CA GLY A 81 -12.26 -1.80 -12.42
C GLY A 81 -11.26 -2.83 -13.01
N GLN A 82 -10.25 -3.23 -12.25
CA GLN A 82 -9.26 -4.23 -12.68
C GLN A 82 -9.74 -5.65 -12.40
N LEU A 83 -9.04 -6.63 -12.98
CA LEU A 83 -9.26 -8.07 -12.81
C LEU A 83 -7.96 -8.79 -12.42
N GLY A 84 -8.10 -9.97 -11.83
CA GLY A 84 -7.00 -10.90 -11.54
C GLY A 84 -5.83 -10.25 -10.81
N ALA A 85 -4.62 -10.38 -11.35
CA ALA A 85 -3.41 -9.83 -10.76
C ALA A 85 -3.46 -8.29 -10.60
N ASN A 86 -4.08 -7.59 -11.55
CA ASN A 86 -4.16 -6.14 -11.56
C ASN A 86 -5.16 -5.61 -10.53
N LEU A 87 -6.05 -6.46 -10.00
CA LEU A 87 -6.89 -6.15 -8.85
C LEU A 87 -6.23 -6.61 -7.54
N PHE A 88 -5.69 -7.83 -7.50
CA PHE A 88 -5.13 -8.40 -6.28
C PHE A 88 -3.90 -7.65 -5.77
N ARG A 89 -2.95 -7.32 -6.67
CA ARG A 89 -1.69 -6.67 -6.29
C ARG A 89 -1.90 -5.29 -5.65
N PRO A 90 -2.72 -4.39 -6.17
CA PRO A 90 -2.89 -3.09 -5.54
C PRO A 90 -3.73 -3.10 -4.25
N ASP A 91 -4.77 -3.93 -4.16
CA ASP A 91 -5.78 -3.79 -3.11
C ASP A 91 -5.77 -4.95 -2.08
N CYS A 92 -5.41 -6.17 -2.49
CA CYS A 92 -5.46 -7.34 -1.60
C CYS A 92 -4.07 -7.65 -1.00
N ILE A 93 -2.99 -7.41 -1.74
CA ILE A 93 -1.66 -7.89 -1.36
C ILE A 93 -1.22 -7.31 -0.01
N MET A 94 -1.60 -6.08 0.32
CA MET A 94 -1.16 -5.41 1.55
C MET A 94 -1.51 -6.19 2.83
N CYS A 95 -2.57 -6.99 2.81
CA CYS A 95 -2.94 -7.88 3.91
C CYS A 95 -2.46 -9.32 3.70
N HIS A 96 -2.30 -9.74 2.44
CA HIS A 96 -1.94 -11.11 2.05
C HIS A 96 -0.44 -11.31 1.74
N MET A 97 0.41 -10.33 2.04
CA MET A 97 1.86 -10.47 2.01
C MET A 97 2.34 -11.40 3.13
N ARG A 98 3.45 -12.10 2.89
CA ARG A 98 4.08 -12.94 3.90
C ARG A 98 4.41 -12.11 5.14
N GLY A 99 3.99 -12.58 6.32
CA GLY A 99 4.22 -11.90 7.60
C GLY A 99 3.12 -10.91 8.00
N MET A 100 2.09 -10.75 7.17
CA MET A 100 0.90 -9.96 7.50
C MET A 100 -0.20 -10.83 8.13
N SER A 101 -1.27 -10.19 8.59
CA SER A 101 -2.37 -10.84 9.32
C SER A 101 -3.19 -11.83 8.50
N ALA A 102 -3.21 -11.72 7.16
CA ALA A 102 -3.97 -12.64 6.32
C ALA A 102 -3.09 -13.75 5.71
N SER A 103 -3.72 -14.86 5.35
CA SER A 103 -3.04 -16.00 4.73
C SER A 103 -2.36 -15.59 3.42
N SER A 104 -1.09 -15.96 3.24
CA SER A 104 -0.35 -15.67 1.99
C SER A 104 -0.99 -16.32 0.77
N ILE A 105 -0.75 -15.76 -0.43
CA ILE A 105 -1.27 -16.33 -1.68
C ILE A 105 -0.90 -17.81 -1.88
N ALA A 106 0.29 -18.22 -1.41
CA ALA A 106 0.75 -19.60 -1.46
C ALA A 106 -0.11 -20.54 -0.59
N LEU A 107 -0.60 -20.06 0.55
CA LEU A 107 -1.54 -20.81 1.40
C LEU A 107 -2.95 -20.78 0.81
N LEU A 108 -3.41 -19.62 0.33
CA LEU A 108 -4.73 -19.48 -0.29
C LEU A 108 -4.92 -20.42 -1.49
N ARG A 109 -3.86 -20.62 -2.29
CA ARG A 109 -3.89 -21.54 -3.44
C ARG A 109 -4.25 -22.97 -3.05
N LYS A 110 -3.89 -23.40 -1.83
CA LYS A 110 -4.18 -24.74 -1.30
C LYS A 110 -5.60 -24.89 -0.77
N LEU A 111 -6.32 -23.78 -0.54
CA LEU A 111 -7.70 -23.83 -0.06
C LEU A 111 -8.67 -24.19 -1.20
N PRO A 112 -9.83 -24.80 -0.90
CA PRO A 112 -10.88 -25.04 -1.88
C PRO A 112 -11.37 -23.73 -2.52
N ASP A 113 -11.64 -23.72 -3.83
CA ASP A 113 -12.07 -22.52 -4.57
C ASP A 113 -13.31 -21.89 -3.92
N ARG A 114 -14.27 -22.72 -3.47
CA ARG A 114 -15.48 -22.28 -2.75
C ARG A 114 -15.18 -21.50 -1.46
N ARG A 115 -14.09 -21.84 -0.75
CA ARG A 115 -13.70 -21.16 0.50
C ARG A 115 -13.08 -19.81 0.19
N VAL A 116 -12.22 -19.74 -0.83
CA VAL A 116 -11.63 -18.46 -1.29
C VAL A 116 -12.74 -17.54 -1.80
N LEU A 117 -13.67 -18.06 -2.60
CA LEU A 117 -14.83 -17.32 -3.10
C LEU A 117 -15.67 -16.76 -1.94
N ALA A 118 -16.10 -17.61 -1.01
CA ALA A 118 -16.95 -17.18 0.11
C ALA A 118 -16.25 -16.12 0.99
N ALA A 119 -14.95 -16.26 1.23
CA ALA A 119 -14.17 -15.28 1.99
C ALA A 119 -14.10 -13.93 1.28
N ILE A 120 -13.90 -13.90 -0.04
CA ILE A 120 -13.89 -12.64 -0.80
C ILE A 120 -15.30 -12.02 -0.82
N GLU A 121 -16.34 -12.82 -1.05
CA GLU A 121 -17.71 -12.32 -1.16
C GLU A 121 -18.24 -11.75 0.16
N LYS A 122 -18.11 -12.52 1.24
CA LYS A 122 -18.79 -12.27 2.52
C LYS A 122 -17.86 -11.77 3.62
N GLY A 123 -16.55 -11.83 3.39
CA GLY A 123 -15.55 -11.59 4.43
C GLY A 123 -15.37 -12.80 5.32
N ILE A 124 -14.59 -12.63 6.37
CA ILE A 124 -14.38 -13.65 7.40
C ILE A 124 -14.81 -13.05 8.75
N PRO A 125 -15.86 -13.60 9.40
CA PRO A 125 -16.29 -13.16 10.71
C PRO A 125 -15.15 -13.11 11.72
N ASP A 126 -15.20 -12.15 12.64
CA ASP A 126 -14.19 -11.95 13.69
C ASP A 126 -12.77 -11.70 13.17
N THR A 127 -12.66 -11.18 11.94
CA THR A 127 -11.38 -10.76 11.35
C THR A 127 -11.47 -9.38 10.70
N MET A 128 -10.32 -8.86 10.28
CA MET A 128 -10.22 -7.62 9.51
C MET A 128 -10.57 -7.76 8.02
N MET A 129 -10.98 -8.94 7.54
CA MET A 129 -11.33 -9.16 6.13
C MET A 129 -12.84 -8.92 5.91
N PRO A 130 -13.26 -7.75 5.39
CA PRO A 130 -14.66 -7.49 5.10
C PRO A 130 -15.13 -8.28 3.86
N GLY A 131 -16.44 -8.31 3.64
CA GLY A 131 -17.01 -8.77 2.38
C GLY A 131 -16.80 -7.76 1.27
N PHE A 132 -16.14 -8.17 0.19
CA PHE A 132 -15.85 -7.32 -0.96
C PHE A 132 -16.94 -7.34 -2.02
N SER A 133 -17.93 -8.24 -1.91
CA SER A 133 -19.05 -8.27 -2.85
C SER A 133 -19.92 -7.03 -2.72
N TRP A 134 -20.30 -6.46 -3.88
CA TRP A 134 -21.28 -5.39 -3.96
C TRP A 134 -22.59 -5.71 -3.24
N LYS A 135 -22.97 -6.99 -3.17
CA LYS A 135 -24.20 -7.46 -2.49
C LYS A 135 -24.17 -7.28 -0.97
N VAL A 136 -22.97 -7.13 -0.37
CA VAL A 136 -22.79 -6.92 1.08
C VAL A 136 -22.15 -5.56 1.38
N GLY A 137 -22.19 -4.63 0.43
CA GLY A 137 -21.66 -3.27 0.59
C GLY A 137 -20.17 -3.11 0.23
N GLY A 138 -19.55 -4.14 -0.36
CA GLY A 138 -18.20 -4.06 -0.90
C GLY A 138 -18.14 -3.46 -2.32
N PRO A 139 -16.93 -3.23 -2.87
CA PRO A 139 -16.78 -2.53 -4.14
C PRO A 139 -16.74 -3.45 -5.38
N LEU A 140 -16.70 -4.78 -5.22
CA LEU A 140 -16.39 -5.70 -6.31
C LEU A 140 -17.65 -6.32 -6.94
N THR A 141 -17.64 -6.38 -8.26
CA THR A 141 -18.59 -7.16 -9.06
C THR A 141 -18.28 -8.66 -9.00
N GLU A 142 -19.23 -9.50 -9.37
CA GLU A 142 -19.00 -10.95 -9.39
C GLU A 142 -17.90 -11.36 -10.39
N SER A 143 -17.79 -10.64 -11.52
CA SER A 143 -16.73 -10.87 -12.51
C SER A 143 -15.34 -10.63 -11.91
N GLN A 144 -15.19 -9.53 -11.15
CA GLN A 144 -13.95 -9.21 -10.44
C GLN A 144 -13.62 -10.27 -9.38
N ILE A 145 -14.60 -10.70 -8.60
CA ILE A 145 -14.41 -11.74 -7.58
C ILE A 145 -13.97 -13.06 -8.22
N ARG A 146 -14.65 -13.50 -9.28
CA ARG A 146 -14.25 -14.73 -10.01
C ARG A 146 -12.83 -14.61 -10.56
N SER A 147 -12.46 -13.46 -11.12
CA SER A 147 -11.09 -13.23 -11.60
C SER A 147 -10.02 -13.30 -10.50
N LEU A 148 -10.34 -12.86 -9.28
CA LEU A 148 -9.46 -12.99 -8.13
C LEU A 148 -9.27 -14.44 -7.72
N VAL A 149 -10.36 -15.23 -7.70
CA VAL A 149 -10.28 -16.66 -7.42
C VAL A 149 -9.36 -17.34 -8.44
N THR A 150 -9.59 -17.13 -9.74
CA THR A 150 -8.74 -17.67 -10.82
C THR A 150 -7.26 -17.33 -10.61
N TYR A 151 -6.96 -16.05 -10.36
CA TYR A 151 -5.59 -15.60 -10.11
C TYR A 151 -4.94 -16.23 -8.87
N ILE A 152 -5.66 -16.27 -7.73
CA ILE A 152 -5.16 -16.86 -6.48
C ILE A 152 -4.86 -18.35 -6.68
N LYS A 153 -5.74 -19.05 -7.41
CA LYS A 153 -5.59 -20.47 -7.71
C LYS A 153 -4.48 -20.76 -8.73
N GLY A 154 -3.99 -19.75 -9.45
CA GLY A 154 -2.96 -19.91 -10.47
C GLY A 154 -3.47 -20.64 -11.71
N LYS A 155 -4.74 -20.39 -12.06
CA LYS A 155 -5.39 -20.92 -13.26
C LYS A 155 -5.52 -19.82 -14.31
#